data_AF-A0A076MU59-F1
#
_entry.id   AF-A0A076MU59-F1
#
_cell.length_a   1.000
_cell.length_b   1.000
_cell.length_c   1.000
_cell.angle_alpha   90.00
_cell.angle_beta   90.00
_cell.angle_gamma   90.00
#
_symmetry.space_group_name_H-M   'P 1'
#
loop_
_entity.id
_entity.type
_entity.pdbx_description
1 polymer ?
#
loop_
_entity_poly.entity_id
_entity_poly.type
_entity_poly.pdbx_seq_one_letter_code
_entity_poly.pdbx_strand_id
1 'polypeptide(L)'
;MRWENQRAGRDPQPALLGLDGLVRTVAPPEFQGVTFHEVRARSVLNKVPGESMVPFGWTVNPYRGCSHACTYCLAGDTPIRMADGSAKPMADLRVGDRILGTALRGTARRLVPTTVLAHWTTVKPAHRLTLRNGTTLVASGDHRFLAEKGWQHVTGDDRPHLSPGDTLLGPAGDRVEPDAALDVVAIEPLGRDETLFDITTGTGDFIAAGVVSHNCFARNTHTYLDFDAGRDFDTQVVVKVNAPEVLAAQLRRPSWKREHVAMGTNTDPYQRAEGRYRLMPGIIRALTGSGTPFSILTKGTVLTRDLPLLTAASREVDVGMAVSIALLDRDLQRSLEPGTPSPRARLDLVRRITDAGLPCQVLVAPVLPGLTDSAEALDPLFAEIAAAGATRATVLALHLRPGAREWFARWLGAHRPDLVERYREIYGRGSYAMPAYRRALSARVAPLLRRHGLNRRDESYRLPAQREPERPERGEQLSLL
;
A
#
# COMPACT_ATOMS: atom_id res chain seq x y z
N MET A 1 9.13 20.08 -4.86
CA MET A 1 10.31 20.01 -3.97
C MET A 1 10.94 21.40 -3.99
N ARG A 2 11.14 22.18 -2.90
CA ARG A 2 11.14 21.71 -1.51
C ARG A 2 12.02 20.47 -1.41
N TRP A 3 13.09 20.26 -2.19
CA TRP A 3 14.20 21.02 -2.83
C TRP A 3 14.11 22.55 -3.10
N GLU A 4 13.71 22.94 -4.32
CA GLU A 4 13.46 24.34 -4.74
C GLU A 4 12.00 24.56 -5.16
N ASN A 5 11.63 24.17 -6.40
CA ASN A 5 10.29 24.06 -7.03
C ASN A 5 9.14 23.43 -6.17
N GLN A 6 8.77 24.14 -5.11
CA GLN A 6 7.54 24.07 -4.29
C GLN A 6 7.29 25.42 -3.62
N ARG A 7 8.18 26.42 -3.82
CA ARG A 7 7.87 27.83 -3.62
C ARG A 7 6.79 28.24 -4.62
N ALA A 8 5.66 28.72 -4.10
CA ALA A 8 4.61 29.32 -4.92
C ALA A 8 5.01 30.77 -5.27
N GLY A 9 4.79 31.17 -6.53
CA GLY A 9 5.02 32.54 -7.03
C GLY A 9 5.90 32.57 -8.30
N ARG A 10 5.29 32.98 -9.42
CA ARG A 10 5.75 32.90 -10.85
C ARG A 10 5.60 31.49 -11.44
N ASP A 11 4.68 31.21 -12.38
CA ASP A 11 3.78 32.08 -13.18
C ASP A 11 2.32 31.58 -13.19
N PRO A 12 1.32 32.44 -13.48
CA PRO A 12 -0.09 32.07 -13.46
C PRO A 12 -0.64 31.72 -14.86
N GLN A 13 -1.08 30.47 -15.06
CA GLN A 13 -2.06 30.11 -16.10
C GLN A 13 -3.11 29.10 -15.57
N PRO A 14 -4.31 29.02 -16.20
CA PRO A 14 -5.51 28.53 -15.52
C PRO A 14 -5.67 26.99 -15.43
N ALA A 15 -6.71 26.58 -14.70
CA ALA A 15 -6.98 25.20 -14.29
C ALA A 15 -7.38 24.22 -15.42
N LEU A 16 -7.56 22.94 -15.03
CA LEU A 16 -7.72 21.72 -15.86
C LEU A 16 -6.45 21.21 -16.58
N LEU A 17 -5.28 21.81 -16.33
CA LEU A 17 -3.97 21.32 -16.77
C LEU A 17 -3.01 21.27 -15.56
N GLY A 18 -2.22 20.19 -15.38
CA GLY A 18 -1.36 20.07 -14.19
C GLY A 18 -0.49 18.82 -14.00
N LEU A 19 -0.57 17.80 -14.86
CA LEU A 19 0.35 16.64 -14.82
C LEU A 19 1.39 16.73 -15.95
N ASP A 20 2.53 17.32 -15.60
CA ASP A 20 3.66 17.55 -16.51
C ASP A 20 4.16 16.23 -17.13
N GLY A 21 4.01 16.08 -18.45
CA GLY A 21 4.37 14.86 -19.18
C GLY A 21 3.35 13.71 -19.10
N LEU A 22 2.08 13.95 -18.72
CA LEU A 22 1.00 12.96 -18.81
C LEU A 22 0.88 12.36 -20.22
N VAL A 23 0.95 11.03 -20.30
CA VAL A 23 0.70 10.24 -21.52
C VAL A 23 -0.77 9.87 -21.60
N ARG A 24 -1.30 9.32 -20.50
CA ARG A 24 -2.70 8.91 -20.35
C ARG A 24 -3.04 8.68 -18.89
N THR A 25 -4.30 8.91 -18.55
CA THR A 25 -4.91 8.39 -17.32
C THR A 25 -5.57 7.05 -17.66
N VAL A 26 -5.32 6.02 -16.86
CA VAL A 26 -5.97 4.70 -16.97
C VAL A 26 -6.53 4.30 -15.61
N ALA A 27 -7.70 3.69 -15.57
CA ALA A 27 -8.18 2.94 -14.40
C ALA A 27 -8.19 1.46 -14.80
N PRO A 28 -7.07 0.73 -14.63
CA PRO A 28 -6.92 -0.59 -15.20
C PRO A 28 -7.93 -1.56 -14.58
N PRO A 29 -8.44 -2.48 -15.39
CA PRO A 29 -9.26 -3.59 -14.93
C PRO A 29 -8.86 -4.18 -13.57
N GLU A 30 -7.56 -4.40 -13.37
CA GLU A 30 -7.02 -5.21 -12.28
C GLU A 30 -6.67 -4.45 -10.97
N PHE A 31 -6.83 -3.12 -10.90
CA PHE A 31 -6.53 -2.31 -9.69
C PHE A 31 -7.67 -1.37 -9.33
N GLN A 32 -8.51 -1.75 -8.37
CA GLN A 32 -9.87 -1.22 -8.38
C GLN A 32 -10.22 -0.34 -7.19
N GLY A 33 -10.93 0.73 -7.56
CA GLY A 33 -10.80 2.03 -6.94
C GLY A 33 -9.51 2.76 -7.29
N VAL A 34 -8.59 2.22 -8.10
CA VAL A 34 -7.26 2.82 -8.38
C VAL A 34 -7.15 3.36 -9.80
N THR A 35 -6.92 4.66 -9.93
CA THR A 35 -6.50 5.31 -11.16
C THR A 35 -4.97 5.36 -11.20
N PHE A 36 -4.36 5.02 -12.35
CA PHE A 36 -2.98 5.39 -12.64
C PHE A 36 -2.90 6.55 -13.64
N HIS A 37 -2.00 7.48 -13.35
CA HIS A 37 -1.63 8.54 -14.29
C HIS A 37 -0.25 8.19 -14.87
N GLU A 38 -0.24 7.66 -16.09
CA GLU A 38 1.01 7.28 -16.76
C GLU A 38 1.68 8.55 -17.30
N VAL A 39 2.86 8.90 -16.76
CA VAL A 39 3.63 10.10 -17.11
C VAL A 39 5.00 9.74 -17.67
N ARG A 40 5.51 10.53 -18.62
CA ARG A 40 6.90 10.53 -19.04
C ARG A 40 7.69 11.53 -18.18
N ALA A 41 8.43 10.99 -17.21
CA ALA A 41 9.31 11.79 -16.37
C ALA A 41 10.49 12.35 -17.17
N ARG A 42 10.92 13.58 -16.85
CA ARG A 42 12.19 14.16 -17.33
C ARG A 42 13.39 13.78 -16.46
N SER A 43 13.14 13.36 -15.22
CA SER A 43 14.13 12.87 -14.24
C SER A 43 13.46 11.85 -13.31
N VAL A 44 14.18 10.80 -12.91
CA VAL A 44 13.70 9.86 -11.89
C VAL A 44 14.63 9.71 -10.68
N LEU A 45 15.91 10.09 -10.82
CA LEU A 45 16.80 10.36 -9.69
C LEU A 45 16.38 11.66 -8.98
N ASN A 46 16.33 11.61 -7.65
CA ASN A 46 15.98 12.75 -6.79
C ASN A 46 17.04 12.85 -5.69
N LYS A 47 17.71 14.00 -5.59
CA LYS A 47 18.73 14.23 -4.56
C LYS A 47 18.10 14.44 -3.19
N VAL A 48 18.70 13.86 -2.16
CA VAL A 48 18.36 14.03 -0.75
C VAL A 48 19.10 15.27 -0.19
N PRO A 49 18.50 16.08 0.71
CA PRO A 49 19.19 17.21 1.34
C PRO A 49 20.33 16.75 2.24
N GLY A 50 21.39 17.55 2.33
CA GLY A 50 22.42 17.38 3.36
C GLY A 50 21.88 17.52 4.79
N GLU A 51 20.76 18.21 4.99
CA GLU A 51 20.02 18.28 6.26
C GLU A 51 19.34 16.96 6.68
N SER A 52 19.24 15.97 5.78
CA SER A 52 18.49 14.75 6.04
C SER A 52 19.34 13.72 6.78
N MET A 53 18.84 13.23 7.93
CA MET A 53 19.51 12.19 8.74
C MET A 53 19.44 10.78 8.12
N VAL A 54 19.24 10.65 6.79
CA VAL A 54 19.22 9.37 6.08
C VAL A 54 20.56 9.15 5.35
N PRO A 55 21.12 7.94 5.37
CA PRO A 55 22.53 7.73 4.99
C PRO A 55 22.76 7.56 3.48
N PHE A 56 21.94 8.18 2.63
CA PHE A 56 22.01 8.05 1.17
C PHE A 56 21.73 9.38 0.48
N GLY A 57 22.54 9.73 -0.52
CA GLY A 57 22.44 11.00 -1.26
C GLY A 57 21.32 11.05 -2.30
N TRP A 58 20.81 9.89 -2.74
CA TRP A 58 19.88 9.81 -3.88
C TRP A 58 18.75 8.82 -3.65
N THR A 59 17.63 9.06 -4.31
CA THR A 59 16.47 8.17 -4.34
C THR A 59 15.86 8.04 -5.73
N VAL A 60 15.30 6.87 -6.03
CA VAL A 60 14.44 6.63 -7.20
C VAL A 60 13.06 6.23 -6.71
N ASN A 61 12.03 6.86 -7.29
CA ASN A 61 10.62 6.53 -7.02
C ASN A 61 9.90 6.45 -8.38
N PRO A 62 9.59 5.24 -8.90
CA PRO A 62 8.84 5.07 -10.15
C PRO A 62 7.35 5.39 -9.99
N TYR A 63 6.82 5.26 -8.77
CA TYR A 63 5.43 5.53 -8.40
C TYR A 63 5.33 6.82 -7.55
N ARG A 64 4.12 7.40 -7.48
CA ARG A 64 3.69 8.40 -6.49
C ARG A 64 2.24 8.07 -6.13
N GLY A 65 1.97 7.77 -4.87
CA GLY A 65 0.79 6.98 -4.46
C GLY A 65 1.17 5.51 -4.19
N CYS A 66 0.33 4.80 -3.46
CA CYS A 66 0.62 3.50 -2.87
C CYS A 66 -0.65 2.64 -2.79
N SER A 67 -0.86 1.75 -3.76
CA SER A 67 -2.13 1.01 -3.95
C SER A 67 -2.42 -0.08 -2.87
N HIS A 68 -2.34 0.23 -1.58
CA HIS A 68 -2.44 -0.71 -0.45
C HIS A 68 -3.72 -0.52 0.40
N ALA A 69 -4.86 -0.22 -0.25
CA ALA A 69 -6.20 -0.35 0.34
C ALA A 69 -7.21 -0.92 -0.68
N CYS A 70 -7.96 -1.97 -0.31
CA CYS A 70 -9.18 -2.47 -0.98
C CYS A 70 -10.09 -3.06 0.11
N THR A 71 -11.42 -2.94 -0.02
CA THR A 71 -12.31 -2.89 1.17
C THR A 71 -13.67 -3.58 1.01
N TYR A 72 -13.85 -4.48 0.03
CA TYR A 72 -15.13 -5.16 -0.22
C TYR A 72 -14.85 -6.63 -0.59
N CYS A 73 -15.45 -7.64 0.05
CA CYS A 73 -15.25 -9.05 -0.32
C CYS A 73 -16.47 -9.95 0.00
N LEU A 74 -16.63 -11.06 -0.74
CA LEU A 74 -17.66 -12.10 -0.59
C LEU A 74 -17.00 -13.50 -0.52
N ALA A 75 -17.71 -14.53 -0.06
CA ALA A 75 -17.15 -15.90 -0.02
C ALA A 75 -17.04 -16.54 -1.41
N GLY A 76 -16.10 -17.47 -1.58
CA GLY A 76 -15.72 -18.02 -2.88
C GLY A 76 -16.76 -18.90 -3.56
N ASP A 77 -17.67 -19.46 -2.78
CA ASP A 77 -18.85 -20.22 -3.21
C ASP A 77 -19.99 -19.33 -3.73
N THR A 78 -19.95 -18.01 -3.45
CA THR A 78 -21.01 -17.07 -3.87
C THR A 78 -21.26 -17.15 -5.38
N PRO A 79 -22.47 -17.51 -5.84
CA PRO A 79 -22.76 -17.68 -7.27
C PRO A 79 -22.93 -16.32 -7.95
N ILE A 80 -22.03 -16.02 -8.88
CA ILE A 80 -22.05 -14.79 -9.68
C ILE A 80 -22.76 -15.05 -11.00
N ARG A 81 -23.68 -14.17 -11.41
CA ARG A 81 -24.49 -14.37 -12.62
C ARG A 81 -23.69 -14.08 -13.89
N MET A 82 -23.53 -15.10 -14.73
CA MET A 82 -22.81 -15.02 -16.01
C MET A 82 -23.66 -14.31 -17.07
N ALA A 83 -23.02 -13.74 -18.09
CA ALA A 83 -23.68 -12.97 -19.15
C ALA A 83 -24.52 -13.82 -20.12
N ASP A 84 -24.30 -15.14 -20.14
CA ASP A 84 -25.12 -16.13 -20.83
C ASP A 84 -26.36 -16.57 -20.01
N GLY A 85 -26.53 -16.03 -18.80
CA GLY A 85 -27.61 -16.38 -17.89
C GLY A 85 -27.31 -17.54 -16.95
N SER A 86 -26.16 -18.21 -17.05
CA SER A 86 -25.69 -19.21 -16.08
C SER A 86 -25.18 -18.56 -14.78
N ALA A 87 -24.62 -19.35 -13.87
CA ALA A 87 -23.97 -18.87 -12.65
C ALA A 87 -22.66 -19.62 -12.40
N LYS A 88 -21.67 -18.94 -11.83
CA LYS A 88 -20.33 -19.48 -11.55
C LYS A 88 -19.91 -19.10 -10.12
N PRO A 89 -19.30 -20.00 -9.32
CA PRO A 89 -18.72 -19.63 -8.03
C PRO A 89 -17.71 -18.49 -8.20
N MET A 90 -17.70 -17.54 -7.27
CA MET A 90 -16.83 -16.38 -7.33
C MET A 90 -15.34 -16.77 -7.40
N ALA A 91 -14.93 -17.79 -6.65
CA ALA A 91 -13.58 -18.37 -6.68
C ALA A 91 -13.19 -18.95 -8.05
N ASP A 92 -14.14 -19.31 -8.89
CA ASP A 92 -13.94 -19.85 -10.23
C ASP A 92 -13.99 -18.82 -11.36
N LEU A 93 -14.27 -17.56 -11.04
CA LEU A 93 -14.13 -16.47 -12.00
C LEU A 93 -12.67 -16.24 -12.40
N ARG A 94 -12.47 -15.84 -13.65
CA ARG A 94 -11.17 -15.51 -14.24
C ARG A 94 -11.29 -14.15 -14.93
N VAL A 95 -10.19 -13.39 -14.98
CA VAL A 95 -10.16 -12.11 -15.71
C VAL A 95 -10.43 -12.40 -17.20
N GLY A 96 -11.42 -11.72 -17.77
CA GLY A 96 -11.97 -11.99 -19.10
C GLY A 96 -13.35 -12.66 -19.11
N ASP A 97 -13.79 -13.29 -18.01
CA ASP A 97 -15.14 -13.89 -17.91
C ASP A 97 -16.22 -12.82 -18.16
N ARG A 98 -17.32 -13.19 -18.82
CA ARG A 98 -18.44 -12.27 -19.11
C ARG A 98 -19.57 -12.51 -18.11
N ILE A 99 -19.90 -11.51 -17.30
CA ILE A 99 -20.90 -11.58 -16.22
C ILE A 99 -21.94 -10.46 -16.35
N LEU A 100 -23.00 -10.48 -15.53
CA LEU A 100 -23.98 -9.41 -15.46
C LEU A 100 -23.63 -8.41 -14.36
N GLY A 101 -23.48 -7.15 -14.77
CA GLY A 101 -23.56 -5.97 -13.92
C GLY A 101 -24.78 -5.15 -14.32
N THR A 102 -24.81 -3.88 -13.93
CA THR A 102 -25.98 -3.02 -14.16
C THR A 102 -25.60 -1.64 -14.72
N ALA A 103 -26.56 -0.97 -15.35
CA ALA A 103 -26.42 0.40 -15.81
C ALA A 103 -27.75 1.16 -15.66
N LEU A 104 -27.67 2.46 -15.35
CA LEU A 104 -28.81 3.37 -15.40
C LEU A 104 -29.13 3.72 -16.87
N ARG A 105 -30.40 3.58 -17.27
CA ARG A 105 -30.92 4.03 -18.56
C ARG A 105 -32.25 4.74 -18.32
N GLY A 106 -32.22 6.07 -18.39
CA GLY A 106 -33.30 6.91 -17.86
C GLY A 106 -33.39 6.76 -16.35
N THR A 107 -34.59 6.64 -15.81
CA THR A 107 -34.86 6.42 -14.38
C THR A 107 -34.64 4.98 -13.92
N ALA A 108 -34.53 4.01 -14.84
CA ALA A 108 -34.44 2.59 -14.52
C ALA A 108 -33.00 2.07 -14.54
N ARG A 109 -32.63 1.26 -13.55
CA ARG A 109 -31.44 0.40 -13.59
C ARG A 109 -31.77 -0.89 -14.36
N ARG A 110 -30.91 -1.27 -15.31
CA ARG A 110 -31.05 -2.48 -16.15
C ARG A 110 -29.78 -3.32 -16.10
N LEU A 111 -29.93 -4.62 -16.31
CA LEU A 111 -28.82 -5.57 -16.41
C LEU A 111 -28.04 -5.33 -17.71
N VAL A 112 -26.70 -5.41 -17.65
CA VAL A 112 -25.84 -5.31 -18.84
C VAL A 112 -24.67 -6.31 -18.79
N PRO A 113 -24.32 -6.97 -19.91
CA PRO A 113 -23.13 -7.80 -20.02
C PRO A 113 -21.82 -7.02 -19.82
N THR A 114 -21.14 -7.30 -18.72
CA THR A 114 -19.87 -6.71 -18.30
C THR A 114 -18.77 -7.78 -18.29
N THR A 115 -17.51 -7.38 -18.16
CA THR A 115 -16.36 -8.31 -18.17
C THR A 115 -15.70 -8.31 -16.80
N VAL A 116 -15.27 -9.47 -16.31
CA VAL A 116 -14.46 -9.60 -15.10
C VAL A 116 -13.08 -9.01 -15.38
N LEU A 117 -12.79 -7.95 -14.65
CA LEU A 117 -11.65 -7.06 -14.83
C LEU A 117 -10.51 -7.36 -13.86
N ALA A 118 -10.86 -7.85 -12.68
CA ALA A 118 -9.95 -8.25 -11.60
C ALA A 118 -10.53 -9.46 -10.88
N HIS A 119 -9.67 -10.22 -10.19
CA HIS A 119 -10.07 -11.20 -9.20
C HIS A 119 -8.93 -11.40 -8.18
N TRP A 120 -9.20 -11.28 -6.89
CA TRP A 120 -8.22 -11.52 -5.81
C TRP A 120 -8.87 -12.02 -4.52
N THR A 121 -8.07 -12.57 -3.60
CA THR A 121 -8.49 -13.06 -2.28
C THR A 121 -8.11 -12.12 -1.13
N THR A 122 -8.83 -12.19 -0.02
CA THR A 122 -8.52 -11.51 1.25
C THR A 122 -9.14 -12.27 2.42
N VAL A 123 -8.34 -12.58 3.44
CA VAL A 123 -8.81 -13.23 4.67
C VAL A 123 -9.20 -12.15 5.70
N LYS A 124 -10.47 -12.14 6.13
CA LYS A 124 -11.04 -11.21 7.14
C LYS A 124 -12.36 -11.70 7.76
N PRO A 125 -12.84 -11.09 8.88
CA PRO A 125 -14.08 -11.48 9.52
C PRO A 125 -15.27 -11.31 8.58
N ALA A 126 -16.11 -12.34 8.52
CA ALA A 126 -17.25 -12.41 7.63
C ALA A 126 -18.56 -12.54 8.42
N HIS A 127 -19.63 -12.08 7.79
CA HIS A 127 -20.99 -12.15 8.30
C HIS A 127 -21.82 -12.94 7.29
N ARG A 128 -22.73 -13.78 7.80
CA ARG A 128 -23.81 -14.38 7.01
C ARG A 128 -24.96 -13.39 6.96
N LEU A 129 -25.36 -12.98 5.75
CA LEU A 129 -26.67 -12.39 5.51
C LEU A 129 -27.60 -13.53 5.11
N THR A 130 -28.80 -13.56 5.69
CA THR A 130 -29.87 -14.50 5.33
C THR A 130 -31.04 -13.68 4.77
N LEU A 131 -31.49 -14.01 3.57
CA LEU A 131 -32.61 -13.33 2.90
C LEU A 131 -33.92 -14.12 3.03
N ARG A 132 -35.08 -13.45 2.84
CA ARG A 132 -36.42 -14.05 3.02
C ARG A 132 -36.66 -15.29 2.17
N ASN A 133 -36.09 -15.36 0.96
CA ASN A 133 -36.16 -16.53 0.08
C ASN A 133 -35.24 -17.71 0.47
N GLY A 134 -34.52 -17.62 1.59
CA GLY A 134 -33.58 -18.65 2.04
C GLY A 134 -32.17 -18.53 1.44
N THR A 135 -31.91 -17.55 0.57
CA THR A 135 -30.55 -17.26 0.09
C THR A 135 -29.67 -16.85 1.27
N THR A 136 -28.49 -17.46 1.37
CA THR A 136 -27.45 -17.03 2.30
C THR A 136 -26.25 -16.49 1.54
N LEU A 137 -25.70 -15.39 2.04
CA LEU A 137 -24.56 -14.67 1.48
C LEU A 137 -23.52 -14.50 2.58
N VAL A 138 -22.28 -14.92 2.34
CA VAL A 138 -21.18 -14.66 3.27
C VAL A 138 -20.32 -13.52 2.73
N ALA A 139 -20.24 -12.44 3.51
CA ALA A 139 -19.65 -11.17 3.09
C ALA A 139 -18.87 -10.52 4.23
N SER A 140 -17.85 -9.72 3.93
CA SER A 140 -17.19 -8.92 4.95
C SER A 140 -18.06 -7.76 5.42
N GLY A 141 -17.93 -7.32 6.67
CA GLY A 141 -18.78 -6.25 7.25
C GLY A 141 -18.69 -4.90 6.51
N ASP A 142 -17.60 -4.67 5.80
CA ASP A 142 -17.35 -3.52 4.92
C ASP A 142 -17.89 -3.67 3.48
N HIS A 143 -18.31 -4.88 3.05
CA HIS A 143 -18.95 -5.12 1.75
C HIS A 143 -20.26 -4.32 1.61
N ARG A 144 -20.69 -4.02 0.37
CA ARG A 144 -21.89 -3.22 0.11
C ARG A 144 -22.85 -3.86 -0.90
N PHE A 145 -24.13 -3.88 -0.55
CA PHE A 145 -25.23 -4.26 -1.44
C PHE A 145 -26.13 -3.05 -1.73
N LEU A 146 -26.89 -3.12 -2.83
CA LEU A 146 -27.88 -2.11 -3.17
C LEU A 146 -29.23 -2.46 -2.52
N ALA A 147 -29.67 -1.66 -1.56
CA ALA A 147 -31.01 -1.70 -0.98
C ALA A 147 -31.90 -0.62 -1.62
N GLU A 148 -33.21 -0.65 -1.34
CA GLU A 148 -34.13 0.42 -1.76
C GLU A 148 -33.67 1.79 -1.24
N LYS A 149 -33.21 1.85 0.02
CA LYS A 149 -32.55 3.01 0.64
C LYS A 149 -31.12 3.31 0.12
N GLY A 150 -30.75 2.80 -1.06
CA GLY A 150 -29.44 3.00 -1.68
C GLY A 150 -28.36 2.00 -1.23
N TRP A 151 -27.08 2.33 -1.46
CA TRP A 151 -25.96 1.44 -1.13
C TRP A 151 -25.71 1.35 0.38
N GLN A 152 -25.87 0.15 0.94
CA GLN A 152 -25.71 -0.13 2.37
C GLN A 152 -24.54 -1.08 2.61
N HIS A 153 -23.79 -0.87 3.70
CA HIS A 153 -22.76 -1.81 4.16
C HIS A 153 -23.38 -3.02 4.86
N VAL A 154 -22.68 -4.15 4.92
CA VAL A 154 -23.13 -5.34 5.66
C VAL A 154 -23.25 -5.06 7.16
N THR A 155 -22.32 -4.32 7.76
CA THR A 155 -22.41 -3.80 9.14
C THR A 155 -21.77 -2.42 9.27
N GLY A 156 -21.98 -1.73 10.39
CA GLY A 156 -21.14 -0.61 10.84
C GLY A 156 -21.91 0.53 11.49
N ASP A 157 -21.37 1.04 12.58
CA ASP A 157 -22.12 1.83 13.57
C ASP A 157 -22.46 3.24 13.06
N ASP A 158 -21.45 4.01 12.66
CA ASP A 158 -21.60 5.40 12.15
C ASP A 158 -21.75 5.49 10.61
N ARG A 159 -22.33 4.47 9.96
CA ARG A 159 -22.50 4.47 8.48
C ARG A 159 -23.79 3.82 8.00
N PRO A 160 -24.29 4.17 6.80
CA PRO A 160 -25.41 3.45 6.17
C PRO A 160 -25.09 1.96 6.02
N HIS A 161 -25.86 1.13 6.73
CA HIS A 161 -25.71 -0.32 6.80
C HIS A 161 -27.07 -1.01 6.71
N LEU A 162 -27.01 -2.32 6.46
CA LEU A 162 -28.17 -3.19 6.39
C LEU A 162 -28.69 -3.54 7.78
N SER A 163 -29.99 -3.62 7.90
CA SER A 163 -30.73 -4.05 9.09
C SER A 163 -31.77 -5.10 8.69
N PRO A 164 -32.18 -6.00 9.60
CA PRO A 164 -33.32 -6.88 9.37
C PRO A 164 -34.57 -6.07 8.95
N GLY A 165 -35.20 -6.44 7.84
CA GLY A 165 -36.29 -5.72 7.20
C GLY A 165 -35.90 -4.84 6.01
N ASP A 166 -34.61 -4.64 5.72
CA ASP A 166 -34.20 -3.93 4.49
C ASP A 166 -34.39 -4.80 3.23
N THR A 167 -35.10 -4.26 2.23
CA THR A 167 -35.26 -4.90 0.92
C THR A 167 -34.06 -4.63 0.01
N LEU A 168 -33.41 -5.70 -0.49
CA LEU A 168 -32.34 -5.62 -1.49
C LEU A 168 -32.87 -5.58 -2.93
N LEU A 169 -32.10 -4.97 -3.84
CA LEU A 169 -32.41 -4.93 -5.27
C LEU A 169 -31.81 -6.12 -6.01
N GLY A 170 -32.60 -6.73 -6.89
CA GLY A 170 -32.22 -7.89 -7.70
C GLY A 170 -32.76 -7.85 -9.14
N PRO A 171 -32.40 -8.86 -9.97
CA PRO A 171 -32.90 -9.02 -11.34
C PRO A 171 -34.43 -9.19 -11.44
N ALA A 172 -35.09 -8.24 -12.10
CA ALA A 172 -36.49 -8.29 -12.47
C ALA A 172 -36.61 -8.27 -14.01
N GLY A 173 -36.48 -9.45 -14.64
CA GLY A 173 -36.32 -9.55 -16.10
C GLY A 173 -34.99 -8.94 -16.54
N ASP A 174 -35.04 -7.92 -17.41
CA ASP A 174 -33.85 -7.13 -17.79
C ASP A 174 -33.61 -5.92 -16.87
N ARG A 175 -34.52 -5.66 -15.92
CA ARG A 175 -34.49 -4.52 -14.99
C ARG A 175 -33.89 -4.95 -13.65
N VAL A 176 -33.64 -3.97 -12.79
CA VAL A 176 -33.26 -4.17 -11.39
C VAL A 176 -34.24 -3.40 -10.52
N GLU A 177 -34.96 -4.13 -9.66
CA GLU A 177 -36.05 -3.61 -8.81
C GLU A 177 -35.95 -4.24 -7.40
N PRO A 178 -36.54 -3.62 -6.36
CA PRO A 178 -36.62 -4.23 -5.04
C PRO A 178 -37.59 -5.42 -5.08
N ASP A 179 -37.25 -6.49 -4.36
CA ASP A 179 -38.06 -7.70 -4.23
C ASP A 179 -38.11 -8.12 -2.76
N ALA A 180 -39.31 -8.25 -2.19
CA ALA A 180 -39.50 -8.66 -0.79
C ALA A 180 -38.96 -10.08 -0.50
N ALA A 181 -38.77 -10.91 -1.52
CA ALA A 181 -38.06 -12.19 -1.40
C ALA A 181 -36.56 -12.01 -1.07
N LEU A 182 -36.01 -10.81 -1.32
CA LEU A 182 -34.64 -10.39 -1.03
C LEU A 182 -34.54 -9.50 0.23
N ASP A 183 -35.59 -9.44 1.06
CA ASP A 183 -35.53 -8.79 2.37
C ASP A 183 -34.47 -9.46 3.26
N VAL A 184 -33.63 -8.66 3.92
CA VAL A 184 -32.69 -9.12 4.93
C VAL A 184 -33.46 -9.62 6.15
N VAL A 185 -33.30 -10.90 6.50
CA VAL A 185 -33.90 -11.52 7.70
C VAL A 185 -32.91 -11.49 8.87
N ALA A 186 -31.63 -11.76 8.62
CA ALA A 186 -30.59 -11.78 9.64
C ALA A 186 -29.24 -11.35 9.07
N ILE A 187 -28.38 -10.79 9.93
CA ILE A 187 -26.97 -10.51 9.67
C ILE A 187 -26.19 -11.04 10.87
N GLU A 188 -25.48 -12.15 10.70
CA GLU A 188 -24.81 -12.88 11.78
C GLU A 188 -23.28 -12.86 11.59
N PRO A 189 -22.47 -12.45 12.58
CA PRO A 189 -21.03 -12.63 12.49
C PRO A 189 -20.69 -14.13 12.54
N LEU A 190 -19.83 -14.62 11.64
CA LEU A 190 -19.43 -16.03 11.62
C LEU A 190 -18.45 -16.44 12.75
N GLY A 191 -18.05 -15.48 13.60
CA GLY A 191 -17.11 -15.71 14.71
C GLY A 191 -15.68 -16.07 14.28
N ARG A 192 -15.37 -16.00 12.98
CA ARG A 192 -14.07 -16.39 12.40
C ARG A 192 -13.70 -15.57 11.16
N ASP A 193 -12.41 -15.51 10.87
CA ASP A 193 -11.87 -15.03 9.60
C ASP A 193 -12.20 -16.04 8.48
N GLU A 194 -12.77 -15.58 7.37
CA GLU A 194 -13.02 -16.41 6.18
C GLU A 194 -12.10 -16.02 5.03
N THR A 195 -11.84 -16.96 4.10
CA THR A 195 -11.19 -16.63 2.82
C THR A 195 -12.23 -16.06 1.87
N LEU A 196 -12.26 -14.74 1.79
CA LEU A 196 -13.14 -14.01 0.90
C LEU A 196 -12.40 -13.60 -0.39
N PHE A 197 -13.19 -13.22 -1.39
CA PHE A 197 -12.79 -12.89 -2.75
C PHE A 197 -13.40 -11.53 -3.12
N ASP A 198 -12.72 -10.76 -3.95
CA ASP A 198 -13.32 -9.61 -4.63
C ASP A 198 -13.01 -9.68 -6.13
N ILE A 199 -13.93 -9.16 -6.93
CA ILE A 199 -13.79 -9.07 -8.38
C ILE A 199 -13.99 -7.63 -8.82
N THR A 200 -13.85 -7.39 -10.11
CA THR A 200 -14.26 -6.13 -10.69
C THR A 200 -14.98 -6.38 -12.00
N THR A 201 -15.91 -5.48 -12.29
CA THR A 201 -16.63 -5.36 -13.55
C THR A 201 -16.47 -3.96 -14.12
N GLY A 202 -16.64 -3.82 -15.45
CA GLY A 202 -16.67 -2.52 -16.13
C GLY A 202 -17.91 -1.65 -15.81
N THR A 203 -18.79 -2.08 -14.91
CA THR A 203 -20.03 -1.38 -14.49
C THR A 203 -19.96 -0.77 -13.09
N GLY A 204 -18.99 -1.18 -12.26
CA GLY A 204 -18.95 -0.82 -10.82
C GLY A 204 -19.73 -1.76 -9.90
N ASP A 205 -20.45 -2.74 -10.46
CA ASP A 205 -21.33 -3.68 -9.74
C ASP A 205 -21.48 -5.02 -10.47
N PHE A 206 -22.02 -6.03 -9.78
CA PHE A 206 -22.31 -7.36 -10.33
C PHE A 206 -23.49 -8.01 -9.61
N ILE A 207 -24.11 -9.02 -10.23
CA ILE A 207 -25.15 -9.82 -9.57
C ILE A 207 -24.50 -11.00 -8.82
N ALA A 208 -24.63 -11.01 -7.49
CA ALA A 208 -24.13 -12.05 -6.60
C ALA A 208 -25.31 -12.68 -5.83
N ALA A 209 -25.50 -13.99 -5.93
CA ALA A 209 -26.64 -14.72 -5.35
C ALA A 209 -28.02 -14.06 -5.56
N GLY A 210 -28.22 -13.39 -6.70
CA GLY A 210 -29.47 -12.72 -7.04
C GLY A 210 -29.61 -11.27 -6.56
N VAL A 211 -28.68 -10.73 -5.76
CA VAL A 211 -28.68 -9.30 -5.36
C VAL A 211 -27.61 -8.50 -6.10
N VAL A 212 -27.81 -7.18 -6.20
CA VAL A 212 -26.78 -6.27 -6.74
C VAL A 212 -25.69 -6.00 -5.69
N SER A 213 -24.53 -6.58 -5.96
CA SER A 213 -23.28 -6.42 -5.21
C SER A 213 -22.44 -5.26 -5.76
N HIS A 214 -21.85 -4.47 -4.88
CA HIS A 214 -20.93 -3.38 -5.24
C HIS A 214 -19.52 -3.95 -5.51
N ASN A 215 -18.85 -3.55 -6.60
CA ASN A 215 -17.41 -3.82 -6.79
C ASN A 215 -16.57 -2.64 -6.29
N CYS A 216 -15.25 -2.76 -6.12
CA CYS A 216 -14.47 -1.63 -5.58
C CYS A 216 -14.40 -0.40 -6.52
N PHE A 217 -15.29 0.58 -6.33
CA PHE A 217 -15.20 1.92 -6.94
C PHE A 217 -15.21 3.05 -5.88
N ALA A 218 -14.41 4.11 -6.14
CA ALA A 218 -13.86 5.01 -5.11
C ALA A 218 -14.59 6.37 -4.96
N ARG A 219 -14.13 7.22 -4.00
CA ARG A 219 -14.16 8.70 -4.08
C ARG A 219 -13.44 9.47 -2.95
N ASN A 220 -12.85 10.59 -3.35
CA ASN A 220 -12.55 11.83 -2.61
C ASN A 220 -11.58 11.81 -1.41
N THR A 221 -10.40 12.37 -1.66
CA THR A 221 -9.60 13.26 -0.80
C THR A 221 -8.74 14.13 -1.74
N HIS A 222 -8.96 15.46 -1.85
CA HIS A 222 -8.35 16.31 -2.90
C HIS A 222 -7.76 17.68 -2.44
N THR A 223 -6.43 17.85 -2.19
CA THR A 223 -5.76 19.13 -1.77
C THR A 223 -4.32 19.50 -2.28
N TYR A 224 -3.37 18.61 -2.63
CA TYR A 224 -1.96 18.98 -2.95
C TYR A 224 -1.47 18.83 -4.43
N LEU A 225 -2.25 18.22 -5.31
CA LEU A 225 -2.38 18.60 -6.73
C LEU A 225 -3.79 19.16 -6.96
N ASP A 226 -4.39 19.74 -5.91
CA ASP A 226 -5.76 19.44 -5.51
C ASP A 226 -6.01 17.93 -5.31
N PHE A 227 -5.06 17.17 -4.72
CA PHE A 227 -5.11 15.71 -4.39
C PHE A 227 -4.55 15.47 -2.96
N ASP A 228 -5.33 14.98 -1.98
CA ASP A 228 -5.08 15.09 -0.52
C ASP A 228 -4.41 13.86 0.13
N ALA A 229 -3.85 14.06 1.32
CA ALA A 229 -2.98 13.14 2.05
C ALA A 229 -3.70 11.95 2.74
N GLY A 230 -4.86 11.56 2.22
CA GLY A 230 -5.68 10.44 2.71
C GLY A 230 -5.90 9.37 1.65
N ARG A 231 -7.17 9.06 1.38
CA ARG A 231 -7.66 7.98 0.49
C ARG A 231 -7.03 8.01 -0.92
N ASP A 232 -6.64 9.19 -1.41
CA ASP A 232 -6.13 9.40 -2.76
C ASP A 232 -4.64 9.09 -2.89
N PHE A 233 -3.91 9.00 -1.78
CA PHE A 233 -2.62 8.34 -1.78
C PHE A 233 -2.76 6.86 -2.16
N ASP A 234 -3.86 6.19 -1.75
CA ASP A 234 -4.10 4.78 -2.03
C ASP A 234 -4.84 4.53 -3.36
N THR A 235 -5.60 5.52 -3.86
CA THR A 235 -6.43 5.39 -5.07
C THR A 235 -5.93 6.14 -6.30
N GLN A 236 -5.02 7.12 -6.23
CA GLN A 236 -4.54 7.87 -7.39
C GLN A 236 -3.01 7.77 -7.51
N VAL A 237 -2.52 6.85 -8.35
CA VAL A 237 -1.09 6.48 -8.41
C VAL A 237 -0.44 6.98 -9.72
N VAL A 238 0.39 8.00 -9.64
CA VAL A 238 1.17 8.46 -10.80
C VAL A 238 2.30 7.47 -11.09
N VAL A 239 2.40 7.00 -12.34
CA VAL A 239 3.37 5.99 -12.80
C VAL A 239 4.32 6.61 -13.81
N LYS A 240 5.62 6.62 -13.51
CA LYS A 240 6.66 7.08 -14.42
C LYS A 240 7.01 5.95 -15.39
N VAL A 241 6.22 5.80 -16.45
CA VAL A 241 6.31 4.63 -17.37
C VAL A 241 7.64 4.54 -18.14
N ASN A 242 8.40 5.64 -18.22
CA ASN A 242 9.75 5.69 -18.80
C ASN A 242 10.88 5.70 -17.75
N ALA A 243 10.61 5.26 -16.51
CA ALA A 243 11.60 5.32 -15.43
C ALA A 243 12.89 4.53 -15.69
N PRO A 244 12.86 3.30 -16.24
CA PRO A 244 14.09 2.56 -16.55
C PRO A 244 14.99 3.28 -17.55
N GLU A 245 14.42 3.83 -18.63
CA GLU A 245 15.15 4.44 -19.73
C GLU A 245 15.76 5.78 -19.30
N VAL A 246 14.98 6.59 -18.56
CA VAL A 246 15.45 7.85 -17.98
C VAL A 246 16.52 7.58 -16.94
N LEU A 247 16.34 6.60 -16.05
CA LEU A 247 17.37 6.24 -15.07
C LEU A 247 18.67 5.84 -15.76
N ALA A 248 18.62 4.92 -16.73
CA ALA A 248 19.79 4.49 -17.47
C ALA A 248 20.47 5.67 -18.22
N ALA A 249 19.71 6.62 -18.77
CA ALA A 249 20.26 7.83 -19.38
C ALA A 249 20.90 8.79 -18.36
N GLN A 250 20.33 8.93 -17.15
CA GLN A 250 20.91 9.76 -16.09
C GLN A 250 22.19 9.16 -15.51
N LEU A 251 22.23 7.84 -15.31
CA LEU A 251 23.38 7.11 -14.77
C LEU A 251 24.58 7.07 -15.73
N ARG A 252 24.34 7.15 -17.06
CA ARG A 252 25.41 7.25 -18.09
C ARG A 252 26.09 8.62 -18.16
N ARG A 253 25.66 9.63 -17.40
CA ARG A 253 26.30 10.96 -17.43
C ARG A 253 27.70 10.89 -16.81
N PRO A 254 28.75 11.47 -17.41
CA PRO A 254 30.10 11.53 -16.81
C PRO A 254 30.17 12.21 -15.44
N SER A 255 29.15 13.02 -15.10
CA SER A 255 28.97 13.64 -13.78
C SER A 255 28.48 12.68 -12.69
N TRP A 256 27.99 11.47 -13.03
CA TRP A 256 27.45 10.53 -12.06
C TRP A 256 28.58 9.84 -11.28
N LYS A 257 28.48 9.88 -9.95
CA LYS A 257 29.56 9.41 -9.04
C LYS A 257 29.29 8.04 -8.41
N ARG A 258 28.30 7.28 -8.92
CA ARG A 258 27.88 5.96 -8.35
C ARG A 258 27.52 6.06 -6.86
N GLU A 259 26.89 7.16 -6.47
CA GLU A 259 26.38 7.36 -5.11
C GLU A 259 25.19 6.42 -4.83
N HIS A 260 25.05 5.98 -3.57
CA HIS A 260 24.01 5.04 -3.16
C HIS A 260 22.58 5.56 -3.45
N VAL A 261 21.78 4.73 -4.15
CA VAL A 261 20.39 5.04 -4.51
C VAL A 261 19.41 4.23 -3.66
N ALA A 262 18.59 4.90 -2.84
CA ALA A 262 17.55 4.24 -2.05
C ALA A 262 16.16 4.28 -2.72
N MET A 263 15.42 3.18 -2.59
CA MET A 263 14.05 2.99 -3.08
C MET A 263 13.15 2.55 -1.93
N GLY A 264 11.86 2.91 -1.96
CA GLY A 264 10.93 2.65 -0.85
C GLY A 264 10.86 3.74 0.21
N THR A 265 11.53 4.87 0.00
CA THR A 265 11.64 5.98 0.97
C THR A 265 10.44 6.92 0.99
N ASN A 266 9.65 6.95 -0.09
CA ASN A 266 8.47 7.80 -0.26
C ASN A 266 7.24 7.01 -0.77
N THR A 267 7.46 6.00 -1.61
CA THR A 267 6.45 5.05 -2.08
C THR A 267 7.09 3.68 -2.21
N ASP A 268 6.33 2.63 -1.92
CA ASP A 268 6.80 1.25 -2.05
C ASP A 268 7.04 0.89 -3.54
N PRO A 269 8.25 0.45 -3.93
CA PRO A 269 8.57 0.04 -5.29
C PRO A 269 7.89 -1.27 -5.70
N TYR A 270 7.51 -2.11 -4.73
CA TYR A 270 6.88 -3.42 -4.94
C TYR A 270 5.42 -3.45 -4.45
N GLN A 271 4.77 -2.28 -4.38
CA GLN A 271 3.31 -2.19 -4.27
C GLN A 271 2.61 -2.95 -5.41
N ARG A 272 1.33 -3.26 -5.23
CA ARG A 272 0.54 -4.07 -6.19
C ARG A 272 0.69 -3.62 -7.65
N ALA A 273 0.77 -2.32 -7.92
CA ALA A 273 1.03 -1.72 -9.25
C ALA A 273 2.22 -2.32 -10.03
N GLU A 274 3.30 -2.70 -9.33
CA GLU A 274 4.53 -3.26 -9.92
C GLU A 274 4.31 -4.65 -10.55
N GLY A 275 3.22 -5.36 -10.19
CA GLY A 275 2.82 -6.59 -10.86
C GLY A 275 2.46 -6.39 -12.35
N ARG A 276 1.82 -5.26 -12.66
CA ARG A 276 1.45 -4.83 -14.02
C ARG A 276 2.58 -4.08 -14.70
N TYR A 277 3.10 -3.03 -14.06
CA TYR A 277 3.99 -2.08 -14.73
C TYR A 277 5.44 -2.57 -14.86
N ARG A 278 5.89 -3.49 -14.01
CA ARG A 278 7.18 -4.22 -14.13
C ARG A 278 8.39 -3.30 -14.36
N LEU A 279 8.42 -2.15 -13.66
CA LEU A 279 9.48 -1.14 -13.82
C LEU A 279 10.75 -1.51 -13.05
N MET A 280 10.61 -2.26 -11.95
CA MET A 280 11.74 -2.61 -11.08
C MET A 280 12.82 -3.46 -11.77
N PRO A 281 12.52 -4.48 -12.60
CA PRO A 281 13.53 -5.20 -13.36
C PRO A 281 14.37 -4.31 -14.28
N GLY A 282 13.79 -3.27 -14.87
CA GLY A 282 14.50 -2.29 -15.68
C GLY A 282 15.37 -1.34 -14.83
N ILE A 283 14.84 -0.87 -13.71
CA ILE A 283 15.54 -0.01 -12.74
C ILE A 283 16.75 -0.73 -12.12
N ILE A 284 16.59 -1.99 -11.70
CA ILE A 284 17.67 -2.81 -11.13
C ILE A 284 18.78 -3.02 -12.16
N ARG A 285 18.45 -3.38 -13.40
CA ARG A 285 19.46 -3.52 -14.48
C ARG A 285 20.18 -2.21 -14.78
N ALA A 286 19.47 -1.07 -14.76
CA ALA A 286 20.08 0.24 -14.98
C ALA A 286 21.07 0.63 -13.86
N LEU A 287 20.74 0.36 -12.60
CA LEU A 287 21.61 0.61 -11.45
C LEU A 287 22.84 -0.32 -11.50
N THR A 288 22.61 -1.63 -11.59
CA THR A 288 23.64 -2.67 -11.63
C THR A 288 24.64 -2.42 -12.76
N GLY A 289 24.18 -2.33 -14.01
CA GLY A 289 25.03 -2.12 -15.19
C GLY A 289 25.69 -0.74 -15.27
N SER A 290 25.40 0.17 -14.34
CA SER A 290 26.14 1.43 -14.18
C SER A 290 27.24 1.37 -13.10
N GLY A 291 27.29 0.29 -12.31
CA GLY A 291 28.11 0.17 -11.11
C GLY A 291 27.59 0.99 -9.92
N THR A 292 26.28 1.22 -9.82
CA THR A 292 25.66 2.05 -8.76
C THR A 292 25.06 1.16 -7.66
N PRO A 293 25.55 1.25 -6.41
CA PRO A 293 24.96 0.52 -5.27
C PRO A 293 23.59 1.08 -4.91
N PHE A 294 22.70 0.23 -4.39
CA PHE A 294 21.32 0.60 -4.12
C PHE A 294 20.71 -0.13 -2.94
N SER A 295 19.58 0.38 -2.45
CA SER A 295 18.78 -0.31 -1.44
C SER A 295 17.28 -0.23 -1.67
N ILE A 296 16.56 -1.25 -1.22
CA ILE A 296 15.12 -1.41 -1.40
C ILE A 296 14.47 -1.61 -0.03
N LEU A 297 13.58 -0.69 0.35
CA LEU A 297 12.63 -0.86 1.45
C LEU A 297 11.24 -1.21 0.89
N THR A 298 10.56 -2.22 1.42
CA THR A 298 9.22 -2.61 0.95
C THR A 298 8.33 -3.21 2.04
N LYS A 299 7.02 -3.26 1.78
CA LYS A 299 6.01 -4.12 2.44
C LYS A 299 5.42 -5.15 1.45
N GLY A 300 5.63 -4.96 0.15
CA GLY A 300 5.04 -5.74 -0.93
C GLY A 300 5.78 -7.04 -1.25
N THR A 301 5.05 -8.16 -1.28
CA THR A 301 5.58 -9.49 -1.60
C THR A 301 5.93 -9.68 -3.08
N VAL A 302 5.58 -8.73 -3.97
CA VAL A 302 5.91 -8.74 -5.41
C VAL A 302 7.43 -8.84 -5.63
N LEU A 303 8.24 -8.34 -4.68
CA LEU A 303 9.70 -8.45 -4.70
C LEU A 303 10.19 -9.89 -4.95
N THR A 304 9.46 -10.90 -4.47
CA THR A 304 9.78 -12.33 -4.66
C THR A 304 10.05 -12.71 -6.12
N ARG A 305 9.34 -12.06 -7.06
CA ARG A 305 9.49 -12.24 -8.52
C ARG A 305 10.89 -11.90 -9.01
N ASP A 306 11.53 -10.90 -8.41
CA ASP A 306 12.79 -10.31 -8.87
C ASP A 306 13.99 -10.77 -8.04
N LEU A 307 13.80 -11.68 -7.06
CA LEU A 307 14.90 -12.22 -6.25
C LEU A 307 16.07 -12.79 -7.08
N PRO A 308 15.86 -13.55 -8.18
CA PRO A 308 16.97 -14.02 -9.01
C PRO A 308 17.78 -12.88 -9.65
N LEU A 309 17.12 -11.76 -9.99
CA LEU A 309 17.77 -10.58 -10.54
C LEU A 309 18.53 -9.79 -9.46
N LEU A 310 17.98 -9.72 -8.24
CA LEU A 310 18.66 -9.11 -7.09
C LEU A 310 19.87 -9.92 -6.64
N THR A 311 19.78 -11.25 -6.68
CA THR A 311 20.89 -12.20 -6.38
C THR A 311 22.00 -12.18 -7.44
N ALA A 312 21.66 -11.81 -8.68
CA ALA A 312 22.66 -11.51 -9.71
C ALA A 312 23.30 -10.14 -9.44
N ALA A 313 22.49 -9.09 -9.23
CA ALA A 313 22.95 -7.72 -9.01
C ALA A 313 23.88 -7.59 -7.78
N SER A 314 23.62 -8.33 -6.71
CA SER A 314 24.46 -8.34 -5.49
C SER A 314 25.86 -8.93 -5.68
N ARG A 315 26.20 -9.42 -6.89
CA ARG A 315 27.54 -9.87 -7.28
C ARG A 315 28.33 -8.78 -8.00
N GLU A 316 27.66 -7.70 -8.43
CA GLU A 316 28.23 -6.59 -9.21
C GLU A 316 28.23 -5.26 -8.43
N VAL A 317 27.24 -5.04 -7.56
CA VAL A 317 27.09 -3.82 -6.73
C VAL A 317 26.54 -4.15 -5.35
N ASP A 318 26.72 -3.26 -4.37
CA ASP A 318 26.11 -3.42 -3.04
C ASP A 318 24.58 -3.28 -3.13
N VAL A 319 23.85 -4.32 -2.67
CA VAL A 319 22.38 -4.38 -2.69
C VAL A 319 21.83 -4.55 -1.27
N GLY A 320 21.35 -3.47 -0.67
CA GLY A 320 20.73 -3.50 0.65
C GLY A 320 19.22 -3.79 0.61
N MET A 321 18.75 -4.78 1.36
CA MET A 321 17.33 -5.16 1.37
C MET A 321 16.68 -4.96 2.74
N ALA A 322 15.46 -4.40 2.76
CA ALA A 322 14.71 -4.17 3.98
C ALA A 322 13.19 -4.40 3.81
N VAL A 323 12.57 -5.12 4.75
CA VAL A 323 11.12 -5.36 4.80
C VAL A 323 10.53 -4.65 6.02
N SER A 324 9.43 -3.89 5.86
CA SER A 324 8.78 -3.18 6.97
C SER A 324 7.73 -4.05 7.67
N ILE A 325 7.98 -4.46 8.92
CA ILE A 325 7.09 -5.30 9.73
C ILE A 325 6.86 -4.62 11.09
N ALA A 326 5.75 -3.90 11.22
CA ALA A 326 5.48 -3.06 12.40
C ALA A 326 5.02 -3.84 13.64
N LEU A 327 4.26 -4.92 13.43
CA LEU A 327 3.54 -5.68 14.45
C LEU A 327 3.02 -7.02 13.89
N LEU A 328 2.81 -8.03 14.74
CA LEU A 328 2.29 -9.35 14.35
C LEU A 328 0.76 -9.46 14.35
N ASP A 329 0.09 -8.66 15.19
CA ASP A 329 -1.36 -8.65 15.36
C ASP A 329 -2.07 -8.38 14.01
N ARG A 330 -2.90 -9.34 13.58
CA ARG A 330 -3.56 -9.29 12.27
C ARG A 330 -4.68 -8.25 12.24
N ASP A 331 -5.38 -8.02 13.35
CA ASP A 331 -6.51 -7.09 13.41
C ASP A 331 -6.03 -5.65 13.56
N LEU A 332 -5.04 -5.40 14.42
CA LEU A 332 -4.38 -4.10 14.49
C LEU A 332 -3.68 -3.75 13.16
N GLN A 333 -3.06 -4.72 12.47
CA GLN A 333 -2.47 -4.50 11.15
C GLN A 333 -3.53 -4.24 10.08
N ARG A 334 -4.65 -4.97 10.11
CA ARG A 334 -5.80 -4.81 9.20
C ARG A 334 -6.52 -3.47 9.41
N SER A 335 -6.54 -2.96 10.64
CA SER A 335 -7.13 -1.66 10.98
C SER A 335 -6.22 -0.48 10.59
N LEU A 336 -4.89 -0.65 10.63
CA LEU A 336 -3.92 0.43 10.38
C LEU A 336 -3.29 0.43 8.97
N GLU A 337 -3.15 -0.74 8.34
CA GLU A 337 -2.53 -0.91 7.01
C GLU A 337 -3.36 -1.89 6.13
N PRO A 338 -4.67 -1.64 5.90
CA PRO A 338 -5.63 -2.66 5.47
C PRO A 338 -5.25 -3.51 4.25
N GLY A 339 -4.58 -2.94 3.24
CA GLY A 339 -4.16 -3.63 2.04
C GLY A 339 -2.65 -3.84 1.89
N THR A 340 -1.85 -3.69 2.96
CA THR A 340 -0.47 -4.23 2.95
C THR A 340 -0.50 -5.74 3.24
N PRO A 341 0.46 -6.53 2.72
CA PRO A 341 0.54 -7.96 3.02
C PRO A 341 0.59 -8.24 4.53
N SER A 342 0.04 -9.39 4.94
CA SER A 342 -0.03 -9.78 6.35
C SER A 342 1.37 -9.85 6.99
N PRO A 343 1.50 -9.72 8.33
CA PRO A 343 2.78 -9.85 9.01
C PRO A 343 3.48 -11.17 8.67
N ARG A 344 2.72 -12.28 8.62
CA ARG A 344 3.23 -13.59 8.18
C ARG A 344 3.74 -13.58 6.73
N ALA A 345 2.98 -13.03 5.78
CA ALA A 345 3.43 -12.93 4.39
C ALA A 345 4.68 -12.03 4.22
N ARG A 346 4.88 -11.05 5.11
CA ARG A 346 6.11 -10.25 5.16
C ARG A 346 7.28 -11.01 5.80
N LEU A 347 7.05 -11.81 6.85
CA LEU A 347 8.06 -12.72 7.40
C LEU A 347 8.48 -13.79 6.39
N ASP A 348 7.53 -14.33 5.62
CA ASP A 348 7.81 -15.31 4.55
C ASP A 348 8.55 -14.66 3.36
N LEU A 349 8.40 -13.34 3.15
CA LEU A 349 9.27 -12.58 2.24
C LEU A 349 10.70 -12.46 2.79
N VAL A 350 10.88 -12.16 4.08
CA VAL A 350 12.21 -12.12 4.72
C VAL A 350 12.92 -13.48 4.57
N ARG A 351 12.21 -14.58 4.87
CA ARG A 351 12.72 -15.96 4.66
C ARG A 351 13.21 -16.15 3.24
N ARG A 352 12.38 -15.88 2.23
CA ARG A 352 12.72 -16.00 0.80
C ARG A 352 13.89 -15.13 0.35
N ILE A 353 14.10 -13.95 0.97
CA ILE A 353 15.28 -13.11 0.71
C ILE A 353 16.54 -13.79 1.26
N THR A 354 16.48 -14.31 2.49
CA THR A 354 17.64 -14.94 3.15
C THR A 354 17.95 -16.33 2.61
N ASP A 355 16.94 -17.10 2.19
CA ASP A 355 17.08 -18.38 1.47
C ASP A 355 17.77 -18.19 0.11
N ALA A 356 17.61 -17.02 -0.52
CA ALA A 356 18.33 -16.61 -1.73
C ALA A 356 19.76 -16.10 -1.45
N GLY A 357 20.23 -16.17 -0.20
CA GLY A 357 21.57 -15.73 0.21
C GLY A 357 21.74 -14.21 0.39
N LEU A 358 20.64 -13.45 0.42
CA LEU A 358 20.68 -11.98 0.51
C LEU A 358 20.45 -11.49 1.95
N PRO A 359 21.23 -10.51 2.46
CA PRO A 359 21.05 -10.00 3.81
C PRO A 359 19.79 -9.12 3.91
N CYS A 360 18.80 -9.59 4.69
CA CYS A 360 17.54 -8.86 4.89
C CYS A 360 17.49 -8.15 6.25
N GLN A 361 17.35 -6.82 6.24
CA GLN A 361 16.93 -6.05 7.41
C GLN A 361 15.40 -6.10 7.59
N VAL A 362 14.92 -6.06 8.83
CA VAL A 362 13.53 -5.69 9.12
C VAL A 362 13.45 -4.28 9.71
N LEU A 363 12.54 -3.47 9.18
CA LEU A 363 12.18 -2.17 9.73
C LEU A 363 10.90 -2.30 10.56
N VAL A 364 11.04 -2.32 11.88
CA VAL A 364 9.92 -2.30 12.83
C VAL A 364 9.46 -0.86 12.98
N ALA A 365 8.61 -0.44 12.03
CA ALA A 365 8.05 0.89 11.97
C ALA A 365 6.65 0.87 11.32
N PRO A 366 5.65 1.58 11.89
CA PRO A 366 5.73 2.38 13.11
C PRO A 366 5.57 1.56 14.41
N VAL A 367 6.39 1.83 15.42
CA VAL A 367 6.06 1.47 16.81
C VAL A 367 5.09 2.49 17.39
N LEU A 368 4.01 2.00 18.00
CA LEU A 368 2.82 2.74 18.40
C LEU A 368 2.78 2.85 19.93
N PRO A 369 2.92 4.06 20.53
CA PRO A 369 2.82 4.24 21.98
C PRO A 369 1.51 3.67 22.56
N GLY A 370 1.61 2.80 23.57
CA GLY A 370 0.46 2.18 24.23
C GLY A 370 -0.20 1.03 23.45
N LEU A 371 0.32 0.67 22.28
CA LEU A 371 -0.21 -0.41 21.44
C LEU A 371 0.86 -1.45 21.09
N THR A 372 2.05 -1.02 20.65
CA THR A 372 3.13 -1.91 20.21
C THR A 372 4.49 -1.53 20.79
N ASP A 373 4.54 -0.63 21.78
CA ASP A 373 5.79 -0.19 22.41
C ASP A 373 6.24 -1.03 23.62
N SER A 374 5.40 -1.93 24.14
CA SER A 374 5.73 -2.74 25.33
C SER A 374 6.77 -3.83 25.04
N ALA A 375 7.44 -4.36 26.07
CA ALA A 375 8.43 -5.41 25.87
C ALA A 375 7.75 -6.74 25.44
N GLU A 376 6.56 -6.97 25.96
CA GLU A 376 5.71 -8.15 25.75
C GLU A 376 5.16 -8.19 24.31
N ALA A 377 4.93 -7.04 23.68
CA ALA A 377 4.57 -6.94 22.28
C ALA A 377 5.79 -7.04 21.33
N LEU A 378 6.95 -6.52 21.76
CA LEU A 378 8.15 -6.43 20.94
C LEU A 378 8.99 -7.72 20.94
N ASP A 379 9.10 -8.43 22.06
CA ASP A 379 9.94 -9.63 22.17
C ASP A 379 9.48 -10.79 21.28
N PRO A 380 8.17 -11.13 21.17
CA PRO A 380 7.69 -12.14 20.22
C PRO A 380 7.82 -11.68 18.76
N LEU A 381 7.66 -10.39 18.47
CA LEU A 381 7.90 -9.82 17.15
C LEU A 381 9.36 -9.98 16.73
N PHE A 382 10.32 -9.72 17.62
CA PHE A 382 11.73 -9.94 17.35
C PHE A 382 12.08 -11.43 17.23
N ALA A 383 11.44 -12.31 18.01
CA ALA A 383 11.61 -13.76 17.87
C ALA A 383 11.18 -14.26 16.47
N GLU A 384 10.00 -13.87 15.99
CA GLU A 384 9.55 -14.20 14.62
C GLU A 384 10.44 -13.58 13.53
N ILE A 385 10.91 -12.34 13.72
CA ILE A 385 11.84 -11.69 12.78
C ILE A 385 13.17 -12.44 12.68
N ALA A 386 13.71 -12.93 13.81
CA ALA A 386 14.93 -13.75 13.83
C ALA A 386 14.67 -15.15 13.25
N ALA A 387 13.54 -15.78 13.57
CA ALA A 387 13.09 -17.05 12.98
C ALA A 387 12.65 -16.93 11.50
N ALA A 388 12.64 -15.71 10.95
CA ALA A 388 12.52 -15.44 9.53
C ALA A 388 13.88 -15.22 8.83
N GLY A 389 15.00 -15.33 9.56
CA GLY A 389 16.36 -15.19 9.02
C GLY A 389 16.92 -13.77 8.99
N ALA A 390 16.20 -12.76 9.47
CA ALA A 390 16.61 -11.36 9.36
C ALA A 390 17.99 -11.09 9.98
N THR A 391 18.89 -10.46 9.21
CA THR A 391 20.27 -10.20 9.65
C THR A 391 20.36 -9.07 10.68
N ARG A 392 19.37 -8.16 10.68
CA ARG A 392 19.30 -7.00 11.58
C ARG A 392 17.87 -6.47 11.66
N ALA A 393 17.48 -5.89 12.78
CA ALA A 393 16.29 -5.03 12.86
C ALA A 393 16.63 -3.57 13.20
N THR A 394 15.84 -2.64 12.66
CA THR A 394 15.82 -1.21 13.02
C THR A 394 14.43 -0.86 13.48
N VAL A 395 14.30 -0.12 14.59
CA VAL A 395 13.01 0.17 15.23
C VAL A 395 12.76 1.68 15.25
N LEU A 396 11.61 2.13 14.77
CA LEU A 396 11.24 3.55 14.71
C LEU A 396 9.84 3.76 15.29
N ALA A 397 9.71 4.76 16.17
CA ALA A 397 8.42 5.27 16.62
C ALA A 397 7.60 5.85 15.46
N LEU A 398 6.27 5.83 15.59
CA LEU A 398 5.33 6.51 14.69
C LEU A 398 5.72 7.98 14.46
N HIS A 399 5.53 8.45 13.23
CA HIS A 399 5.88 9.81 12.79
C HIS A 399 4.67 10.49 12.14
N LEU A 400 4.02 11.39 12.89
CA LEU A 400 2.75 12.02 12.56
C LEU A 400 2.94 13.33 11.77
N ARG A 401 3.24 13.19 10.47
CA ARG A 401 3.18 14.32 9.51
C ARG A 401 1.75 14.85 9.40
N PRO A 402 1.54 16.11 8.96
CA PRO A 402 0.22 16.58 8.51
C PRO A 402 -0.39 15.65 7.45
N GLY A 403 -1.71 15.54 7.44
CA GLY A 403 -2.48 14.52 6.73
C GLY A 403 -2.54 13.21 7.52
N ALA A 404 -1.37 12.59 7.74
CA ALA A 404 -1.25 11.33 8.48
C ALA A 404 -1.66 11.47 9.96
N ARG A 405 -1.42 12.63 10.59
CA ARG A 405 -1.88 12.95 11.94
C ARG A 405 -3.40 12.98 12.02
N GLU A 406 -4.06 13.67 11.11
CA GLU A 406 -5.51 13.90 11.13
C GLU A 406 -6.28 12.63 10.74
N TRP A 407 -5.68 11.74 9.96
CA TRP A 407 -6.16 10.36 9.79
C TRP A 407 -5.97 9.53 11.07
N PHE A 408 -4.74 9.46 11.60
CA PHE A 408 -4.44 8.62 12.78
C PHE A 408 -5.17 9.07 14.04
N ALA A 409 -5.37 10.38 14.25
CA ALA A 409 -6.12 10.91 15.39
C ALA A 409 -7.61 10.55 15.35
N ARG A 410 -8.23 10.49 14.16
CA ARG A 410 -9.60 9.97 14.00
C ARG A 410 -9.67 8.47 14.27
N TRP A 411 -8.73 7.71 13.72
CA TRP A 411 -8.62 6.27 13.98
C TRP A 411 -8.48 5.99 15.49
N LEU A 412 -7.55 6.70 16.15
CA LEU A 412 -7.26 6.56 17.58
C LEU A 412 -8.47 6.97 18.43
N GLY A 413 -9.14 8.08 18.11
CA GLY A 413 -10.34 8.53 18.83
C GLY A 413 -11.50 7.54 18.76
N ALA A 414 -11.68 6.85 17.62
CA ALA A 414 -12.74 5.85 17.45
C ALA A 414 -12.39 4.50 18.09
N HIS A 415 -11.17 3.98 17.90
CA HIS A 415 -10.80 2.61 18.31
C HIS A 415 -10.15 2.52 19.69
N ARG A 416 -9.45 3.59 20.12
CA ARG A 416 -8.64 3.65 21.35
C ARG A 416 -8.69 5.04 22.01
N PRO A 417 -9.89 5.52 22.40
CA PRO A 417 -10.06 6.82 23.04
C PRO A 417 -9.22 6.96 24.32
N ASP A 418 -8.96 5.85 25.01
CA ASP A 418 -8.10 5.74 26.20
C ASP A 418 -6.64 6.21 25.97
N LEU A 419 -6.14 6.15 24.73
CA LEU A 419 -4.78 6.57 24.39
C LEU A 419 -4.68 8.01 23.87
N VAL A 420 -5.80 8.71 23.64
CA VAL A 420 -5.81 10.00 22.93
C VAL A 420 -4.96 11.06 23.65
N GLU A 421 -5.09 11.20 24.97
CA GLU A 421 -4.28 12.17 25.72
C GLU A 421 -2.79 11.80 25.72
N ARG A 422 -2.45 10.51 25.90
CA ARG A 422 -1.07 10.02 25.84
C ARG A 422 -0.40 10.30 24.48
N TYR A 423 -1.15 10.26 23.38
CA TYR A 423 -0.63 10.69 22.07
C TYR A 423 -0.48 12.22 21.96
N ARG A 424 -1.38 13.01 22.55
CA ARG A 424 -1.22 14.48 22.63
C ARG A 424 0.01 14.88 23.46
N GLU A 425 0.32 14.16 24.54
CA GLU A 425 1.54 14.36 25.34
C GLU A 425 2.82 14.00 24.54
N ILE A 426 2.86 12.81 23.94
CA ILE A 426 4.07 12.28 23.29
C ILE A 426 4.45 13.06 22.02
N TYR A 427 3.47 13.62 21.30
CA TYR A 427 3.70 14.35 20.04
C TYR A 427 3.50 15.87 20.16
N GLY A 428 2.60 16.33 21.03
CA GLY A 428 2.17 17.73 21.07
C GLY A 428 1.73 18.22 19.70
N ARG A 429 2.32 19.33 19.23
CA ARG A 429 2.16 19.83 17.85
C ARG A 429 3.23 19.31 16.87
N GLY A 430 4.21 18.54 17.33
CA GLY A 430 5.34 18.02 16.53
C GLY A 430 5.04 16.70 15.82
N SER A 431 5.73 16.43 14.71
CA SER A 431 5.53 15.17 13.96
C SER A 431 6.33 13.99 14.52
N TYR A 432 7.47 14.24 15.16
CA TYR A 432 8.26 13.22 15.85
C TYR A 432 7.83 13.12 17.31
N ALA A 433 7.72 11.90 17.83
CA ALA A 433 7.56 11.65 19.26
C ALA A 433 8.70 12.32 20.05
N MET A 434 8.39 12.85 21.24
CA MET A 434 9.30 13.65 22.06
C MET A 434 10.62 12.91 22.38
N PRO A 435 11.75 13.63 22.57
CA PRO A 435 13.05 12.99 22.83
C PRO A 435 13.08 12.04 24.04
N ALA A 436 12.28 12.31 25.07
CA ALA A 436 12.14 11.42 26.24
C ALA A 436 11.56 10.05 25.85
N TYR A 437 10.43 10.01 25.15
CA TYR A 437 9.83 8.77 24.64
C TYR A 437 10.80 8.02 23.72
N ARG A 438 11.48 8.71 22.80
CA ARG A 438 12.45 8.07 21.90
C ARG A 438 13.61 7.40 22.66
N ARG A 439 14.13 8.03 23.73
CA ARG A 439 15.15 7.41 24.60
C ARG A 439 14.61 6.20 25.35
N ALA A 440 13.41 6.28 25.92
CA ALA A 440 12.77 5.18 26.64
C ALA A 440 12.52 3.96 25.72
N LEU A 441 12.02 4.19 24.51
CA LEU A 441 11.84 3.13 23.50
C LEU A 441 13.18 2.49 23.11
N SER A 442 14.22 3.28 22.83
CA SER A 442 15.55 2.74 22.53
C SER A 442 16.14 1.91 23.67
N ALA A 443 15.97 2.35 24.93
CA ALA A 443 16.43 1.61 26.10
C ALA A 443 15.70 0.26 26.27
N ARG A 444 14.38 0.24 26.03
CA ARG A 444 13.55 -0.98 26.06
C ARG A 444 13.88 -1.96 24.92
N VAL A 445 14.11 -1.43 23.71
CA VAL A 445 14.40 -2.22 22.49
C VAL A 445 15.79 -2.82 22.49
N ALA A 446 16.81 -2.09 22.94
CA ALA A 446 18.22 -2.50 22.85
C ALA A 446 18.56 -3.89 23.45
N PRO A 447 18.06 -4.30 24.64
CA PRO A 447 18.31 -5.65 25.15
C PRO A 447 17.59 -6.74 24.35
N LEU A 448 16.39 -6.47 23.81
CA LEU A 448 15.63 -7.45 23.03
C LEU A 448 16.30 -7.70 21.66
N LEU A 449 16.78 -6.65 20.99
CA LEU A 449 17.57 -6.80 19.77
C LEU A 449 18.87 -7.59 19.98
N ARG A 450 19.47 -7.53 21.18
CA ARG A 450 20.64 -8.38 21.52
C ARG A 450 20.23 -9.83 21.77
N ARG A 451 19.13 -10.06 22.50
CA ARG A 451 18.58 -11.40 22.79
C ARG A 451 18.35 -12.22 21.52
N HIS A 452 17.79 -11.59 20.47
CA HIS A 452 17.46 -12.24 19.20
C HIS A 452 18.55 -12.09 18.12
N GLY A 453 19.75 -11.59 18.45
CA GLY A 453 20.86 -11.39 17.50
C GLY A 453 20.64 -10.31 16.42
N LEU A 454 19.49 -9.63 16.43
CA LEU A 454 19.08 -8.60 15.46
C LEU A 454 19.86 -7.28 15.57
N ASN A 455 20.86 -7.21 16.44
CA ASN A 455 21.71 -6.03 16.66
C ASN A 455 23.05 -6.07 15.90
N ARG A 456 23.33 -7.11 15.10
CA ARG A 456 24.61 -7.27 14.39
C ARG A 456 24.88 -6.09 13.45
N ARG A 457 26.12 -5.58 13.49
CA ARG A 457 26.69 -4.75 12.44
C ARG A 457 27.42 -5.69 11.50
N ASP A 458 26.78 -6.04 10.39
CA ASP A 458 27.43 -6.80 9.33
C ASP A 458 28.27 -5.85 8.46
N GLU A 459 29.47 -6.27 8.07
CA GLU A 459 30.34 -5.49 7.19
C GLU A 459 29.80 -5.44 5.75
N SER A 460 28.95 -6.40 5.36
CA SER A 460 28.18 -6.35 4.11
C SER A 460 27.27 -5.12 4.01
N TYR A 461 26.88 -4.52 5.15
CA TYR A 461 26.14 -3.27 5.22
C TYR A 461 27.06 -2.07 5.51
N ARG A 462 28.18 -1.99 4.78
CA ARG A 462 28.80 -0.69 4.51
C ARG A 462 27.87 0.12 3.61
N LEU A 463 26.99 0.91 4.23
CA LEU A 463 26.68 2.23 3.69
C LEU A 463 28.03 2.86 3.31
N PRO A 464 28.27 3.23 2.04
CA PRO A 464 29.56 3.76 1.64
C PRO A 464 29.94 4.90 2.56
N ALA A 465 31.11 4.78 3.21
CA ALA A 465 31.58 5.81 4.12
C ALA A 465 31.52 7.15 3.38
N GLN A 466 31.01 8.18 4.04
CA GLN A 466 31.11 9.53 3.49
C GLN A 466 32.59 9.77 3.23
N ARG A 467 32.99 9.85 1.95
CA ARG A 467 34.25 10.50 1.62
C ARG A 467 34.08 11.91 2.18
N GLU A 468 34.88 12.23 3.19
CA GLU A 468 35.10 13.63 3.54
C GLU A 468 35.41 14.36 2.24
N PRO A 469 34.83 15.55 2.00
CA PRO A 469 35.17 16.29 0.80
C PRO A 469 36.68 16.48 0.81
N GLU A 470 37.36 15.98 -0.22
CA GLU A 470 38.80 16.16 -0.38
C GLU A 470 39.09 17.64 -0.16
N ARG A 471 39.79 17.93 0.95
CA ARG A 471 40.19 19.28 1.30
C ARG A 471 40.95 19.76 0.06
N PRO A 472 40.51 20.84 -0.63
CA PRO A 472 41.21 21.27 -1.83
C PRO A 472 42.67 21.43 -1.46
N GLU A 473 43.54 20.73 -2.19
CA GLU A 473 44.97 20.82 -1.95
C GLU A 473 45.34 22.30 -1.90
N ARG A 474 46.17 22.67 -0.94
CA ARG A 474 46.65 24.06 -0.86
C ARG A 474 47.45 24.31 -2.13
N GLY A 475 46.80 24.87 -3.14
CA GLY A 475 47.45 25.24 -4.39
C GLY A 475 48.68 26.05 -4.05
N GLU A 476 49.83 25.62 -4.57
CA GLU A 476 51.10 26.23 -4.23
C GLU A 476 51.03 27.72 -4.55
N GLN A 477 51.11 28.53 -3.50
CA GLN A 477 51.12 29.98 -3.63
C GLN A 477 52.48 30.36 -4.22
N LEU A 478 52.55 30.39 -5.55
CA LEU A 478 53.70 30.89 -6.31
C LEU A 478 54.04 32.28 -5.78
N SER A 479 55.11 32.35 -5.00
CA SER A 479 55.67 33.61 -4.53
C SER A 479 56.26 34.34 -5.73
N LEU A 480 55.75 35.54 -6.00
CA LEU A 480 56.38 36.46 -6.94
C LEU A 480 57.73 36.91 -6.36
N LEU A 481 58.82 36.35 -6.89
CA LEU A 481 60.13 36.98 -7.08
C LEU A 481 60.95 36.15 -8.08
#